data_AF-A0A7J9Y193-F1
#
_entry.id   AF-A0A7J9Y193-F1
#
_cell.length_a   1.000
_cell.length_b   1.000
_cell.length_c   1.000
_cell.angle_alpha   90.00
_cell.angle_beta   90.00
_cell.angle_gamma   90.00
#
_symmetry.space_group_name_H-M   'P 1'
#
loop_
_entity.id
_entity.type
_entity.pdbx_description
1 polymer ?
#
loop_
_entity_poly.entity_id
_entity_poly.type
_entity_poly.pdbx_seq_one_letter_code
_entity_poly.pdbx_strand_id
1 'polypeptide(L)' 'MSGEGDPIGFVFETGLLKRAKRTGWWMAGIKDPESIAEHSFRAAVIGAVLAAMEGADPARVLELPELADEARQANAHLSL' A
#
# COMPACT_ATOMS: atom_id res chain seq x y z
N MET A 1 7.83 -21.54 18.77
CA MET A 1 7.54 -20.15 19.18
C MET A 1 6.45 -19.65 18.25
N SER A 2 5.20 -19.98 18.53
CA SER A 2 4.04 -19.56 17.76
C SER A 2 3.29 -18.57 18.64
N GLY A 3 3.71 -17.32 18.58
CA GLY A 3 3.14 -16.21 19.32
C GLY A 3 3.23 -14.98 18.43
N GLU A 4 2.07 -14.40 18.16
CA GLU A 4 1.81 -13.00 17.81
C GLU A 4 3.03 -12.10 17.52
N GLY A 5 3.11 -11.61 16.27
CA GLY A 5 4.03 -10.56 15.87
C GLY A 5 5.47 -11.01 15.61
N ASP A 6 5.71 -11.73 14.51
CA ASP A 6 7.05 -11.80 13.93
C ASP A 6 7.30 -10.53 13.07
N PRO A 7 8.04 -9.53 13.58
CA PRO A 7 8.30 -8.30 12.83
C PRO A 7 9.12 -8.57 11.56
N ILE A 8 9.92 -9.64 11.54
CA ILE A 8 10.72 -10.00 10.36
C ILE A 8 9.80 -10.54 9.28
N GLY A 9 8.92 -11.48 9.63
CA GLY A 9 7.87 -11.99 8.75
C GLY A 9 7.03 -10.86 8.15
N PHE A 10 6.57 -9.92 8.99
CA PHE A 10 5.81 -8.75 8.54
C PHE A 10 6.59 -7.87 7.55
N VAL A 11 7.88 -7.60 7.80
CA VAL A 11 8.73 -6.84 6.87
C VAL A 11 8.93 -7.59 5.54
N PHE A 12 9.03 -8.92 5.56
CA PHE A 12 9.09 -9.70 4.31
C PHE A 12 7.77 -9.70 3.54
N GLU A 13 6.65 -9.84 4.23
CA GLU A 13 5.31 -9.81 3.64
C GLU A 13 5.02 -8.44 3.01
N THR A 14 5.32 -7.35 3.69
CA THR A 14 5.20 -5.99 3.12
C THR A 14 6.13 -5.79 1.91
N GLY A 15 7.27 -6.48 1.86
CA GLY A 15 8.14 -6.52 0.68
C GLY A 15 7.48 -7.12 -0.57
N LEU A 16 6.44 -7.94 -0.44
CA LEU A 16 5.70 -8.50 -1.59
C LEU A 16 4.99 -7.42 -2.41
N LEU A 17 4.66 -6.28 -1.79
CA LEU A 17 3.92 -5.19 -2.42
C LEU A 17 4.68 -4.51 -3.56
N LYS A 18 6.01 -4.61 -3.57
CA LYS A 18 6.85 -4.14 -4.69
C LYS A 18 6.68 -4.98 -5.96
N ARG A 19 6.22 -6.22 -5.81
CA ARG A 19 6.00 -7.18 -6.91
C ARG A 19 4.53 -7.30 -7.29
N ALA A 20 3.63 -6.99 -6.38
CA ALA A 20 2.19 -6.99 -6.63
C ALA A 20 1.82 -5.80 -7.51
N LYS A 21 1.26 -6.08 -8.69
CA LYS A 21 0.84 -5.10 -9.69
C LYS A 21 -0.63 -4.74 -9.49
N ARG A 22 -1.01 -3.46 -9.70
CA ARG A 22 -2.42 -3.05 -9.57
C ARG A 22 -3.25 -3.57 -10.74
N THR A 23 -4.23 -4.41 -10.44
CA THR A 23 -5.06 -5.15 -11.40
C THR A 23 -5.91 -4.24 -12.30
N GLY A 24 -6.32 -3.06 -11.80
CA GLY A 24 -7.07 -2.06 -12.59
C GLY A 24 -6.36 -1.68 -13.89
N TRP A 25 -5.03 -1.55 -13.85
CA TRP A 25 -4.25 -1.18 -15.03
C TRP A 25 -4.11 -2.31 -16.05
N TRP A 26 -4.10 -3.57 -15.60
CA TRP A 26 -4.14 -4.72 -16.51
C TRP A 26 -5.46 -4.79 -17.27
N MET A 27 -6.59 -4.54 -16.58
CA MET A 27 -7.90 -4.46 -17.24
C MET A 27 -7.96 -3.33 -18.27
N ALA A 28 -7.21 -2.24 -18.06
CA ALA A 28 -7.05 -1.15 -19.01
C ALA A 28 -6.02 -1.41 -20.13
N GLY A 29 -5.41 -2.60 -20.19
CA GLY A 29 -4.44 -2.98 -21.23
C GLY A 29 -3.03 -2.42 -21.04
N ILE A 30 -2.69 -1.88 -19.87
CA ILE A 30 -1.34 -1.38 -19.59
C ILE A 30 -0.40 -2.56 -19.33
N LYS A 31 0.68 -2.64 -20.11
CA LYS A 31 1.64 -3.76 -20.08
C LYS A 31 2.51 -3.82 -18.83
N ASP A 32 2.99 -2.68 -18.36
CA ASP A 32 3.81 -2.58 -17.14
C ASP A 32 3.19 -1.57 -16.19
N PRO A 33 2.24 -2.00 -15.34
CA PRO A 33 1.58 -1.10 -14.41
C PRO A 33 2.42 -0.85 -13.16
N GLU A 34 2.05 0.19 -12.41
CA GLU A 34 2.65 0.43 -11.09
C GLU A 34 2.40 -0.75 -10.14
N SER A 35 3.35 -0.95 -9.24
CA SER A 35 3.19 -1.80 -8.07
C SER A 35 2.29 -1.13 -7.03
N ILE A 36 1.73 -1.96 -6.16
CA ILE A 36 0.98 -1.49 -5.00
C ILE A 36 1.85 -0.60 -4.11
N ALA A 37 3.12 -0.97 -3.89
CA ALA A 37 4.04 -0.17 -3.08
C ALA A 37 4.26 1.25 -3.65
N GLU A 38 4.39 1.39 -4.97
CA GLU A 38 4.52 2.69 -5.63
C GLU A 38 3.26 3.54 -5.48
N HIS A 39 2.09 2.92 -5.60
CA HIS A 39 0.81 3.60 -5.41
C HIS A 39 0.64 4.11 -3.98
N SER A 40 0.80 3.23 -2.99
CA SER A 40 0.70 3.55 -1.56
C SER A 40 1.67 4.66 -1.16
N PHE A 41 2.91 4.60 -1.65
CA PHE A 41 3.89 5.66 -1.38
C PHE A 41 3.43 7.01 -1.92
N ARG A 42 2.95 7.07 -3.17
CA ARG A 42 2.47 8.31 -3.78
C ARG A 42 1.22 8.84 -3.06
N ALA A 43 0.29 7.96 -2.69
CA ALA A 43 -0.90 8.31 -1.94
C ALA A 43 -0.54 8.92 -0.57
N ALA A 44 0.43 8.35 0.14
CA ALA A 44 0.90 8.85 1.43
C ALA A 44 1.49 10.26 1.32
N VAL A 45 2.34 10.49 0.30
CA VAL A 45 2.93 11.80 0.02
C VAL A 45 1.84 12.83 -0.31
N ILE A 46 0.87 12.48 -1.16
CA ILE A 46 -0.25 13.37 -1.49
C ILE A 46 -1.05 13.71 -0.23
N GLY A 47 -1.38 12.72 0.60
CA GLY A 47 -2.10 12.93 1.85
C GLY A 47 -1.37 13.85 2.82
N ALA A 48 -0.07 13.67 2.99
CA ALA A 48 0.76 14.54 3.82
C ALA A 48 0.80 15.99 3.30
N VAL A 49 0.91 16.17 1.98
CA VAL A 49 0.84 17.51 1.35
C VAL A 49 -0.51 18.16 1.59
N LEU A 50 -1.62 17.43 1.40
CA LEU A 50 -2.97 17.94 1.64
C LEU A 50 -3.18 18.31 3.12
N ALA A 51 -2.71 17.48 4.06
CA ALA A 51 -2.78 17.78 5.48
C ALA A 51 -2.05 19.09 5.81
N ALA A 52 -0.85 19.29 5.25
CA ALA A 52 -0.09 20.53 5.45
C ALA A 52 -0.85 21.76 4.90
N MET A 53 -1.53 21.62 3.76
CA MET A 53 -2.31 22.68 3.15
C MET A 53 -3.55 23.06 3.99
N GLU A 54 -4.17 22.09 4.64
CA GLU A 54 -5.37 22.29 5.47
C GLU A 54 -5.05 22.61 6.95
N GLY A 55 -3.75 22.77 7.29
CA GLY A 55 -3.31 23.03 8.66
C GLY A 55 -3.43 21.84 9.61
N ALA A 56 -3.60 20.63 9.09
CA ALA A 56 -3.54 19.37 9.84
C ALA A 56 -2.08 18.87 9.96
N ASP A 57 -1.84 17.90 10.84
CA ASP A 57 -0.51 17.30 11.04
C ASP A 57 -0.19 16.26 9.94
N PRO A 58 0.80 16.52 9.06
CA PRO A 58 1.19 15.58 8.01
C PRO A 58 1.79 14.28 8.54
N ALA A 59 2.45 14.30 9.71
CA ALA A 59 3.09 13.12 10.28
C ALA A 59 2.04 12.07 10.63
N ARG A 60 0.89 12.51 11.17
CA ARG A 60 -0.24 11.64 11.47
C ARG A 60 -0.79 10.92 10.24
N VAL A 61 -0.77 11.57 9.07
CA VAL A 61 -1.21 10.95 7.82
C VAL A 61 -0.23 9.87 7.36
N LEU A 62 1.07 10.09 7.51
CA LEU A 62 2.10 9.11 7.15
C LEU A 62 2.10 7.89 8.09
N GLU A 63 1.60 8.04 9.32
CA GLU A 63 1.45 6.97 10.30
C GLU A 63 0.20 6.09 10.07
N LEU A 64 -0.73 6.48 9.18
CA LEU A 64 -1.99 5.76 9.01
C LEU A 64 -1.76 4.37 8.39
N PRO A 65 -2.24 3.30 9.06
CA PRO A 65 -2.21 1.93 8.52
C PRO A 65 -2.98 1.78 7.21
N GLU A 66 -4.02 2.58 6.95
CA GLU A 66 -4.86 2.47 5.76
C GLU A 66 -4.09 2.65 4.44
N LEU A 67 -3.01 3.46 4.42
CA LEU A 67 -2.15 3.62 3.26
C LEU A 67 -1.34 2.34 2.94
N ALA A 68 -1.07 1.53 3.96
CA ALA A 68 -0.47 0.21 3.83
C ALA A 68 -1.53 -0.89 3.60
N ASP A 69 -2.77 -0.74 4.09
CA ASP A 69 -3.83 -1.75 3.96
C ASP A 69 -4.51 -1.79 2.58
N GLU A 70 -4.44 -0.71 1.77
CA GLU A 70 -4.83 -0.77 0.35
C GLU A 70 -4.10 -1.90 -0.40
N ALA A 71 -2.94 -2.30 0.14
CA ALA A 71 -2.14 -3.39 -0.36
C ALA A 71 -2.73 -4.79 -0.16
N ARG A 72 -3.61 -4.97 0.83
CA ARG A 72 -4.35 -6.22 1.06
C ARG A 72 -5.55 -6.39 0.14
N GLN A 73 -6.17 -5.30 -0.33
CA GLN A 73 -7.39 -5.37 -1.15
C GLN A 73 -7.14 -5.76 -2.61
N ALA A 74 -5.90 -5.84 -3.08
CA ALA A 74 -5.59 -6.24 -4.45
C ALA A 74 -5.77 -7.74 -4.75
N ASN A 75 -6.10 -8.58 -3.75
CA ASN A 75 -6.21 -10.04 -3.91
C ASN A 75 -7.53 -10.66 -3.39
N ALA A 76 -8.65 -9.93 -3.46
CA ALA A 76 -9.97 -10.50 -3.14
C ALA A 76 -10.62 -11.33 -4.29
N HIS A 77 -9.87 -11.73 -5.31
CA HIS A 77 -10.40 -12.50 -6.46
C HIS A 77 -9.57 -13.72 -6.90
N LEU A 78 -8.73 -14.29 -6.03
CA LEU A 78 -8.08 -15.60 -6.28
C LEU A 78 -8.61 -16.68 -5.33
N SER A 79 -9.92 -16.88 -5.40
CA SER A 79 -10.60 -18.10 -4.95
C SER A 79 -11.56 -18.55 -6.04
N LEU A 80 -10.99 -19.00 -7.17
CA LEU A 80 -11.50 -20.03 -8.08
C LEU A 80 -10.28 -20.73 -8.71
#